data_AF-A0A2Z4L8S5-F1
#
_entry.id   AF-A0A2Z4L8S5-F1
#
_cell.length_a   1.000
_cell.length_b   1.000
_cell.length_c   1.000
_cell.angle_alpha   90.00
_cell.angle_beta   90.00
_cell.angle_gamma   90.00
#
_symmetry.space_group_name_H-M   'P 1'
#
loop_
_entity.id
_entity.type
_entity.pdbx_description
1 polymer ?
#
loop_
_entity_poly.entity_id
_entity_poly.type
_entity_poly.pdbx_seq_one_letter_code
_entity_poly.pdbx_strand_id
1 'polypeptide(L)'
;MPEENIVYIGNKPVMNYVLAVVTQMNSGVSEVVLKARGRAISRAVDVAEIVRNRFISDVDVSNIEISTEEIVGNEGTSSNVSAIEIKLSK
;
A
#
# COMPACT_ATOMS: atom_id res chain seq x y z
N MET A 1 -7.26 -14.27 7.23
CA MET A 1 -7.58 -12.90 7.70
C MET A 1 -8.30 -12.23 6.54
N PRO A 2 -9.45 -11.57 6.75
CA PRO A 2 -10.18 -10.97 5.64
C PRO A 2 -9.28 -9.92 4.94
N GLU A 3 -9.37 -9.81 3.62
CA GLU A 3 -8.66 -8.81 2.79
C GLU A 3 -9.08 -7.34 3.10
N GLU A 4 -9.87 -7.12 4.14
CA GLU A 4 -10.52 -5.85 4.48
C GLU A 4 -9.55 -4.70 4.78
N ASN A 5 -8.29 -5.01 5.11
CA ASN A 5 -7.29 -4.02 5.46
C ASN A 5 -6.18 -3.80 4.41
N ILE A 6 -6.37 -4.28 3.18
CA ILE A 6 -5.38 -4.11 2.10
C ILE A 6 -5.77 -2.95 1.18
N VAL A 7 -4.80 -2.07 0.88
CA VAL A 7 -4.96 -0.99 -0.11
C VAL A 7 -3.95 -1.20 -1.25
N TYR A 8 -4.46 -1.55 -2.44
CA TYR A 8 -3.64 -1.71 -3.63
C TYR A 8 -3.34 -0.36 -4.29
N ILE A 9 -2.04 -0.02 -4.36
CA ILE A 9 -1.56 1.22 -4.95
C ILE A 9 -1.26 1.02 -6.43
N GLY A 10 -1.97 1.77 -7.26
CA GLY A 10 -1.82 1.80 -8.71
C GLY A 10 -1.67 3.25 -9.18
N ASN A 11 -2.18 3.58 -10.36
CA ASN A 11 -1.95 4.87 -11.03
C ASN A 11 -2.95 5.99 -10.69
N LYS A 12 -3.81 5.83 -9.69
CA LYS A 12 -4.70 6.92 -9.26
C LYS A 12 -3.88 8.03 -8.57
N PRO A 13 -4.40 9.27 -8.46
CA PRO A 13 -3.77 10.31 -7.67
C PRO A 13 -3.49 9.85 -6.23
N VAL A 14 -2.34 10.26 -5.67
CA VAL A 14 -1.84 9.80 -4.36
C VAL A 14 -2.88 9.99 -3.24
N MET A 15 -3.59 11.11 -3.26
CA MET A 15 -4.57 11.46 -2.24
C MET A 15 -5.78 10.51 -2.19
N ASN A 16 -6.12 9.84 -3.30
CA ASN A 16 -7.19 8.85 -3.30
C ASN A 16 -6.85 7.66 -2.41
N TYR A 17 -5.57 7.27 -2.38
CA TYR A 17 -5.09 6.18 -1.53
C TYR A 17 -4.95 6.63 -0.07
N VAL A 18 -4.42 7.84 0.16
CA VAL A 18 -4.35 8.43 1.51
C VAL A 18 -5.74 8.47 2.15
N LEU A 19 -6.75 8.94 1.42
CA LEU A 19 -8.13 8.98 1.92
C LEU A 19 -8.65 7.58 2.27
N ALA A 20 -8.37 6.58 1.43
CA ALA A 20 -8.79 5.19 1.71
C ALA A 20 -8.18 4.66 3.01
N VAL A 21 -6.87 4.84 3.20
CA VAL A 21 -6.15 4.41 4.42
C VAL A 21 -6.71 5.12 5.65
N VAL A 22 -6.86 6.45 5.59
CA VAL A 22 -7.37 7.26 6.71
C VAL A 22 -8.80 6.84 7.07
N THR A 23 -9.63 6.56 6.07
CA THR A 23 -11.01 6.12 6.29
C THR A 23 -11.04 4.78 7.02
N GLN A 24 -10.26 3.78 6.56
CA GLN A 24 -10.18 2.47 7.20
C GLN A 24 -9.70 2.57 8.66
N MET A 25 -8.61 3.32 8.91
CA MET A 25 -8.04 3.46 10.25
C MET A 25 -8.95 4.23 11.23
N ASN A 26 -9.75 5.17 10.73
CA ASN A 26 -10.76 5.87 11.53
C ASN A 26 -12.02 5.03 11.77
N SER A 27 -12.28 4.01 10.94
CA SER A 27 -13.35 3.02 11.15
C SER A 27 -12.99 1.94 12.19
N GLY A 28 -11.87 2.08 12.89
CA GLY A 28 -11.44 1.17 13.98
C GLY A 28 -10.49 0.06 13.54
N VAL A 29 -10.06 0.04 12.27
CA VAL A 29 -9.01 -0.87 11.79
C VAL A 29 -7.65 -0.41 12.35
N SER A 30 -7.00 -1.26 13.14
CA SER A 30 -5.70 -0.93 13.76
C SER A 30 -4.50 -1.10 12.84
N GLU A 31 -4.64 -1.87 11.77
CA GLU A 31 -3.57 -2.21 10.84
C GLU A 31 -4.05 -2.13 9.39
N VAL A 32 -3.33 -1.41 8.52
CA VAL A 32 -3.59 -1.33 7.06
C VAL A 32 -2.32 -1.71 6.30
N VAL A 33 -2.46 -2.54 5.27
CA VAL A 33 -1.35 -2.99 4.42
C VAL A 33 -1.44 -2.33 3.04
N LEU A 34 -0.44 -1.52 2.69
CA LEU A 34 -0.30 -0.97 1.35
C LEU A 34 0.44 -1.99 0.48
N LYS A 35 -0.15 -2.40 -0.64
CA LYS A 35 0.52 -3.29 -1.61
C LYS A 35 0.72 -2.57 -2.93
N ALA A 36 1.92 -2.64 -3.49
CA ALA A 36 2.24 -2.03 -4.77
C ALA A 36 3.32 -2.83 -5.51
N ARG A 37 3.40 -2.62 -6.82
CA ARG A 37 4.42 -3.23 -7.66
C ARG A 37 4.91 -2.32 -8.77
N GLY A 38 6.14 -2.55 -9.21
CA GLY A 38 6.82 -1.77 -10.23
C GLY A 38 6.86 -0.29 -9.88
N ARG A 39 6.51 0.57 -10.83
CA ARG A 39 6.56 2.03 -10.67
C ARG A 39 5.60 2.58 -9.58
N ALA A 40 4.61 1.80 -9.16
CA ALA A 40 3.70 2.23 -8.10
C ALA A 40 4.33 2.15 -6.70
N ILE A 41 5.49 1.52 -6.53
CA ILE A 41 6.21 1.43 -5.25
C ILE A 41 6.50 2.81 -4.67
N SER A 42 6.99 3.76 -5.48
CA SER A 42 7.23 5.13 -5.01
C SER A 42 5.96 5.78 -4.46
N ARG A 43 4.81 5.56 -5.11
CA ARG A 43 3.52 6.07 -4.64
C ARG A 43 3.08 5.40 -3.34
N ALA A 44 3.38 4.12 -3.11
CA ALA A 44 3.06 3.45 -1.86
C ALA A 44 3.83 4.05 -0.68
N VAL A 45 5.11 4.37 -0.89
CA VAL A 45 5.94 5.08 0.08
C VAL A 45 5.38 6.50 0.33
N ASP A 46 5.02 7.23 -0.72
CA ASP A 46 4.39 8.55 -0.57
C ASP A 46 3.11 8.49 0.26
N VAL A 47 2.26 7.48 0.03
CA VAL A 47 1.02 7.29 0.80
C VAL A 47 1.31 7.02 2.26
N ALA A 48 2.24 6.09 2.57
CA ALA A 48 2.63 5.79 3.95
C ALA A 48 3.13 7.03 4.68
N GLU A 49 4.04 7.79 4.05
CA GLU A 49 4.61 9.00 4.64
C GLU A 49 3.58 10.12 4.82
N ILE A 50 2.70 10.33 3.85
CA ILE A 50 1.63 11.34 3.99
C ILE A 50 0.69 10.97 5.14
N VAL A 51 0.29 9.70 5.25
CA VAL A 51 -0.62 9.24 6.29
C VAL A 51 -0.03 9.48 7.68
N ARG A 52 1.19 8.98 7.95
CA ARG A 52 1.82 9.08 9.28
C ARG A 52 2.24 10.49 9.67
N ASN A 53 2.63 11.33 8.70
CA ASN A 53 3.16 12.66 9.00
C ASN A 53 2.09 13.76 8.97
N ARG A 54 0.94 13.55 8.32
CA ARG A 54 -0.05 14.63 8.11
C ARG A 54 -1.48 14.30 8.55
N PHE A 55 -1.85 13.03 8.70
CA PHE A 55 -3.26 12.66 8.94
C PHE A 55 -3.49 11.88 10.22
N ILE A 56 -2.61 10.93 10.56
CA ILE A 56 -2.77 10.07 11.73
C ILE A 56 -1.45 10.09 12.50
N SER A 57 -1.39 10.82 13.61
CA SER A 57 -0.14 11.05 14.34
C SER A 57 0.34 9.86 15.17
N ASP A 58 -0.55 8.90 15.45
CA ASP A 58 -0.30 7.71 16.24
C ASP A 58 -0.10 6.45 15.39
N VAL A 59 0.05 6.57 14.07
CA VAL A 59 0.36 5.44 13.19
C VAL A 59 1.86 5.38 12.89
N ASP A 60 2.42 4.18 12.91
CA ASP A 60 3.80 3.90 12.50
C ASP A 60 3.87 2.79 11.45
N VAL A 61 5.02 2.68 10.80
CA VAL A 61 5.34 1.59 9.88
C VAL A 61 5.85 0.41 10.71
N SER A 62 5.04 -0.64 10.85
CA SER A 62 5.44 -1.82 11.62
C SER A 62 6.23 -2.85 10.83
N ASN A 63 6.05 -2.89 9.50
CA ASN A 63 6.81 -3.80 8.65
C ASN A 63 6.88 -3.29 7.20
N ILE A 64 7.99 -3.59 6.52
CA ILE A 64 8.15 -3.39 5.09
C ILE A 64 8.72 -4.67 4.49
N GLU A 65 8.00 -5.25 3.54
CA GLU A 65 8.43 -6.43 2.80
C GLU A 65 8.60 -6.08 1.33
N ILE A 66 9.64 -6.63 0.72
CA ILE A 66 9.86 -6.55 -0.73
C ILE A 66 9.96 -7.95 -1.31
N SER A 67 9.45 -8.11 -2.51
CA SER A 67 9.45 -9.38 -3.22
C SER A 67 9.52 -9.17 -4.73
N THR A 68 9.54 -10.27 -5.47
CA THR A 68 9.38 -10.27 -6.93
C THR A 68 8.14 -11.09 -7.26
N GLU A 69 7.20 -10.50 -7.97
CA GLU A 69 6.01 -11.16 -8.49
C GLU A 69 6.19 -11.47 -9.97
N GLU A 70 5.80 -12.67 -10.40
CA GLU A 70 5.70 -13.02 -11.80
C GLU A 70 4.30 -12.63 -12.32
N ILE A 71 4.26 -11.74 -13.31
CA ILE A 71 3.02 -11.30 -13.95
C ILE A 71 2.97 -11.84 -15.36
N VAL A 72 1.87 -12.51 -15.69
CA VAL A 72 1.57 -12.95 -17.06
C VAL A 72 0.91 -11.80 -17.81
N GLY A 73 1.57 -11.31 -18.85
CA GLY A 73 1.03 -10.31 -19.76
C GLY A 73 -0.04 -10.88 -20.70
N ASN A 74 -0.74 -10.00 -21.42
CA ASN A 74 -1.83 -10.38 -22.32
C ASN A 74 -1.40 -11.34 -23.45
N GLU A 75 -0.12 -11.34 -23.82
CA GLU A 75 0.45 -12.20 -24.86
C GLU A 75 1.02 -13.53 -24.31
N GLY A 76 0.78 -13.82 -23.03
CA GLY A 76 1.28 -15.03 -22.35
C GLY A 76 2.73 -14.95 -21.90
N THR A 77 3.43 -13.85 -22.20
CA THR A 77 4.80 -13.59 -21.72
C THR A 77 4.78 -13.28 -20.22
N SER A 78 5.58 -14.00 -19.44
CA SER A 78 5.76 -13.69 -18.03
C SER A 78 6.86 -12.65 -17.81
N SER A 79 6.67 -11.79 -16.82
CA SER A 79 7.63 -10.76 -16.46
C SER A 79 7.74 -10.65 -14.94
N ASN A 80 8.97 -10.55 -14.46
CA ASN A 80 9.26 -10.31 -13.05
C ASN A 80 9.09 -8.84 -12.73
N VAL A 81 8.31 -8.54 -11.69
CA VAL A 81 8.04 -7.18 -11.23
C VAL A 81 8.33 -7.10 -9.74
N SER A 82 9.13 -6.12 -9.34
CA SER A 82 9.34 -5.82 -7.92
C SER A 82 8.02 -5.48 -7.25
N ALA A 83 7.78 -6.00 -6.06
CA ALA A 83 6.62 -5.71 -5.24
C ALA A 83 7.05 -5.23 -3.85
N ILE A 84 6.17 -4.45 -3.21
CA ILE A 84 6.33 -3.94 -1.85
C ILE A 84 5.03 -4.11 -1.07
N GLU A 85 5.16 -4.47 0.19
CA GLU A 85 4.11 -4.42 1.19
C GLU A 85 4.56 -3.50 2.33
N ILE A 86 3.75 -2.50 2.67
CA ILE A 86 4.02 -1.58 3.78
C ILE A 86 2.87 -1.72 4.77
N LYS A 87 3.19 -2.18 5.98
CA LYS A 87 2.21 -2.33 7.05
C LYS A 87 2.23 -1.08 7.93
N LEU A 88 1.09 -0.41 8.02
CA LEU A 88 0.84 0.71 8.91
C LEU A 88 0.00 0.22 10.09
N SER A 89 0.42 0.55 11.31
CA SER A 89 -0.29 0.16 12.53
C SER A 89 -0.29 1.30 13.56
N LYS A 90 -1.42 1.45 14.27
CA LYS A 90 -1.49 2.26 15.49
C LYS A 90 -0.83 1.56 16.68
#